data_AF-A0A3D1AC62-F1
#
_entry.id   AF-A0A3D1AC62-F1
#
_cell.length_a   1.000
_cell.length_b   1.000
_cell.length_c   1.000
_cell.angle_alpha   90.00
_cell.angle_beta   90.00
_cell.angle_gamma   90.00
#
_symmetry.space_group_name_H-M   'P 1'
#
loop_
_entity.id
_entity.type
_entity.pdbx_description
1 polymer ?
#
loop_
_entity_poly.entity_id
_entity_poly.type
_entity_poly.pdbx_seq_one_letter_code
_entity_poly.pdbx_strand_id
1 'polypeptide(L)'
;MMNHLECVTPKRNKWYWYLLVLFVCFIAANTVGSVPIVLLMIYAIKNGTDLSVLTTLNFGAVGIDKNLIFAAMLFAFVTMLIAAVFFIKLIHGRSWKQVINGTNRVRWSRFFFGFFIWGVISLILFGISYYMNPDVVQLRFQPLHFFILLIIALIFIPLQSTAEEFLFRGYIAQGIASWTKSRWWALIIPSVLFGL
;
A
#
# COMPACT_ATOMS: atom_id res chain seq x y z
N MET A 1 13.26 24.30 -17.21
CA MET A 1 12.92 23.05 -16.49
C MET A 1 12.49 23.44 -15.09
N MET A 2 11.22 23.33 -14.75
CA MET A 2 10.74 23.66 -13.40
C MET A 2 11.12 22.55 -12.42
N ASN A 3 11.66 22.93 -11.26
CA ASN A 3 11.95 22.00 -10.18
C ASN A 3 10.65 21.35 -9.69
N HIS A 4 10.69 20.03 -9.43
CA HIS A 4 9.60 19.26 -8.82
C HIS A 4 9.05 19.91 -7.52
N LEU A 5 9.90 20.67 -6.83
CA LEU A 5 9.58 21.36 -5.59
C LEU A 5 8.83 22.71 -5.78
N GLU A 6 8.77 23.23 -7.01
CA GLU A 6 8.20 24.56 -7.32
C GLU A 6 6.84 24.48 -8.01
N CYS A 7 6.34 23.28 -8.32
CA CYS A 7 5.01 23.09 -8.93
C CYS A 7 3.90 23.14 -7.87
N VAL A 8 3.95 24.15 -7.00
CA VAL A 8 2.96 24.39 -5.95
C VAL A 8 2.03 25.50 -6.43
N THR A 9 0.83 25.12 -6.85
CA THR A 9 -0.25 26.07 -7.13
C THR A 9 -0.59 26.88 -5.85
N PRO A 10 -0.66 28.22 -5.92
CA PRO A 10 -0.79 29.09 -4.74
C PRO A 10 -2.17 29.06 -4.06
N LYS A 11 -3.16 28.34 -4.61
CA LYS A 11 -4.47 28.16 -3.95
C LYS A 11 -4.39 27.00 -2.95
N ARG A 12 -4.46 27.34 -1.66
CA ARG A 12 -4.59 26.46 -0.47
C ARG A 12 -3.37 25.62 -0.08
N ASN A 13 -2.15 26.14 -0.23
CA ASN A 13 -0.92 25.49 0.24
C ASN A 13 -0.67 25.59 1.77
N LYS A 14 -1.68 25.30 2.60
CA LYS A 14 -1.50 25.23 4.07
C LYS A 14 -1.40 23.76 4.50
N TRP A 15 -0.50 23.47 5.44
CA TRP A 15 -0.14 22.10 5.88
C TRP A 15 -1.35 21.24 6.28
N TYR A 16 -2.37 21.84 6.89
CA TYR A 16 -3.58 21.13 7.33
C TYR A 16 -4.41 20.55 6.17
N TRP A 17 -4.33 21.10 4.95
CA TRP A 17 -5.01 20.51 3.79
C TRP A 17 -4.37 19.19 3.36
N TYR A 18 -3.06 19.04 3.53
CA TYR A 18 -2.36 17.79 3.25
C TYR A 18 -2.75 16.69 4.25
N LEU A 19 -2.82 17.05 5.54
CA LEU A 19 -3.26 16.14 6.59
C LEU A 19 -4.74 15.78 6.46
N LEU A 20 -5.59 16.72 6.05
CA LEU A 20 -7.00 16.47 5.77
C LEU A 20 -7.17 15.48 4.61
N VAL A 21 -6.44 15.67 3.51
CA VAL A 21 -6.49 14.72 2.37
C VAL A 21 -6.05 13.33 2.81
N LEU A 22 -4.97 13.21 3.58
CA LEU A 22 -4.53 11.92 4.13
C LEU A 22 -5.61 11.28 5.00
N PHE A 23 -6.18 12.05 5.94
CA PHE A 23 -7.22 11.56 6.84
C PHE A 23 -8.47 11.09 6.07
N VAL A 24 -8.91 11.85 5.08
CA VAL A 24 -10.05 11.48 4.24
C VAL A 24 -9.74 10.24 3.39
N CYS A 25 -8.53 10.12 2.84
CA CYS A 25 -8.10 8.93 2.11
C CYS A 25 -8.06 7.70 3.04
N PHE A 26 -7.61 7.86 4.28
CA PHE A 26 -7.60 6.80 5.28
C PHE A 26 -9.01 6.35 5.66
N ILE A 27 -9.93 7.29 5.91
CA ILE A 27 -11.36 6.99 6.15
C ILE A 27 -11.96 6.27 4.94
N ALA A 28 -11.75 6.79 3.72
CA ALA A 28 -12.27 6.17 2.50
C ALA A 28 -11.72 4.75 2.30
N ALA A 29 -10.43 4.54 2.56
CA ALA A 29 -9.80 3.23 2.49
C ALA A 29 -10.39 2.25 3.53
N ASN A 30 -10.60 2.69 4.77
CA ASN A 30 -11.16 1.83 5.81
C ASN A 30 -12.66 1.56 5.61
N THR A 31 -13.44 2.54 5.16
CA THR A 31 -14.90 2.37 4.97
C THR A 31 -15.23 1.68 3.66
N VAL A 32 -14.70 2.17 2.54
CA VAL A 32 -15.01 1.61 1.20
C VAL A 32 -14.14 0.40 0.91
N GLY A 33 -12.88 0.43 1.33
CA GLY A 33 -11.95 -0.68 1.13
C GLY A 33 -12.24 -1.92 1.95
N SER A 34 -12.97 -1.80 3.07
CA SER A 34 -13.41 -2.97 3.85
C SER A 34 -14.63 -3.67 3.26
N VAL A 35 -15.35 -3.05 2.31
CA VAL A 35 -16.57 -3.61 1.73
C VAL A 35 -16.39 -5.04 1.21
N PRO A 36 -15.34 -5.38 0.42
CA PRO A 36 -15.14 -6.75 -0.06
C PRO A 36 -14.95 -7.75 1.09
N ILE A 37 -14.21 -7.37 2.13
CA ILE A 37 -13.99 -8.22 3.31
C ILE A 37 -15.32 -8.46 4.02
N VAL A 38 -16.11 -7.41 4.26
CA VAL A 38 -17.42 -7.52 4.91
C VAL A 38 -18.37 -8.41 4.11
N LEU A 39 -18.39 -8.29 2.78
CA LEU A 39 -19.19 -9.16 1.91
C LEU A 39 -18.77 -10.64 2.01
N LEU A 40 -17.46 -10.90 2.00
CA LEU A 40 -16.91 -12.24 2.19
C LEU A 40 -17.29 -12.81 3.56
N MET A 41 -17.25 -11.99 4.62
CA MET A 41 -17.67 -12.39 5.96
C MET A 41 -19.16 -12.75 6.01
N ILE A 42 -20.04 -11.95 5.41
CA ILE A 42 -21.48 -12.23 5.34
C ILE A 42 -21.73 -13.55 4.61
N TYR A 43 -21.00 -13.80 3.52
CA TYR A 43 -21.09 -15.06 2.77
C TYR A 43 -20.69 -16.27 3.63
N ALA A 44 -19.61 -16.17 4.39
CA ALA A 44 -19.19 -17.25 5.29
C ALA A 44 -20.19 -17.53 6.42
N ILE A 45 -20.79 -16.49 7.02
CA ILE A 45 -21.84 -16.66 8.05
C ILE A 45 -23.03 -17.42 7.46
N LYS A 46 -23.46 -17.06 6.24
CA LYS A 46 -24.56 -17.77 5.56
C LYS A 46 -24.27 -19.24 5.32
N ASN A 47 -23.01 -19.61 5.14
CA ASN A 47 -22.58 -20.99 4.94
C ASN A 47 -22.33 -21.75 6.25
N GLY A 48 -22.72 -21.19 7.40
CA GLY A 48 -22.66 -21.87 8.70
C GLY A 48 -21.37 -21.63 9.49
N THR A 49 -20.59 -20.61 9.14
CA THR A 49 -19.41 -20.23 9.93
C THR A 49 -19.83 -19.50 11.20
N ASP A 50 -19.33 -19.94 12.36
CA ASP A 50 -19.63 -19.31 13.64
C ASP A 50 -19.14 -17.85 13.71
N LEU A 51 -20.00 -16.98 14.23
CA LEU A 51 -19.74 -15.54 14.37
C LEU A 51 -18.53 -15.24 15.29
N SER A 52 -18.22 -16.15 16.22
CA SER A 52 -17.07 -16.06 17.12
C SER A 52 -15.72 -16.21 16.42
N VAL A 53 -15.68 -16.88 15.27
CA VAL A 53 -14.45 -17.02 14.47
C VAL A 53 -14.08 -15.70 13.80
N LEU A 54 -15.08 -14.89 13.46
CA LEU A 54 -14.91 -13.62 12.74
C LEU A 54 -14.32 -12.50 13.62
N THR A 55 -14.58 -12.54 14.93
CA THR A 55 -14.05 -11.55 15.88
C THR A 55 -12.56 -11.76 16.17
N THR A 56 -12.04 -12.97 15.97
CA THR A 56 -10.62 -13.30 16.24
C THR A 56 -9.66 -12.91 15.13
N LEU A 57 -10.15 -12.31 14.02
CA LEU A 57 -9.37 -12.07 12.79
C LEU A 57 -8.69 -13.35 12.26
N ASN A 58 -9.17 -14.52 12.67
CA ASN A 58 -8.59 -15.80 12.25
C ASN A 58 -9.18 -16.22 10.92
N PHE A 59 -8.76 -15.50 9.87
CA PHE A 59 -9.18 -15.70 8.48
C PHE A 59 -8.97 -17.13 7.96
N GLY A 60 -8.08 -17.90 8.58
CA GLY A 60 -7.86 -19.31 8.24
C GLY A 60 -9.00 -20.25 8.67
N ALA A 61 -9.81 -19.84 9.64
CA ALA A 61 -10.91 -20.65 10.19
C ALA A 61 -12.28 -20.34 9.54
N VAL A 62 -12.34 -19.32 8.66
CA VAL A 62 -13.59 -18.84 8.03
C VAL A 62 -14.03 -19.70 6.83
N GLY A 63 -13.26 -20.73 6.46
CA GLY A 63 -13.57 -21.61 5.32
C GLY A 63 -13.51 -20.93 3.95
N ILE A 64 -13.09 -19.66 3.89
CA ILE A 64 -12.89 -18.88 2.67
C ILE A 64 -11.45 -19.06 2.18
N ASP A 65 -11.28 -19.11 0.85
CA ASP A 65 -9.96 -19.14 0.21
C ASP A 65 -9.08 -17.95 0.66
N LYS A 66 -7.87 -18.26 1.14
CA LYS A 66 -6.92 -17.27 1.65
C LYS A 66 -6.53 -16.23 0.59
N ASN A 67 -6.49 -16.61 -0.68
CA ASN A 67 -6.18 -15.71 -1.78
C ASN A 67 -7.29 -14.67 -1.99
N LEU A 68 -8.57 -15.06 -1.80
CA LEU A 68 -9.69 -14.13 -1.88
C LEU A 68 -9.66 -13.12 -0.74
N ILE A 69 -9.37 -13.59 0.48
CA ILE A 69 -9.21 -12.70 1.64
C ILE A 69 -8.05 -11.73 1.40
N PHE A 70 -6.91 -12.23 0.91
CA PHE A 70 -5.75 -11.40 0.59
C PHE A 70 -6.07 -10.35 -0.48
N ALA A 71 -6.75 -10.71 -1.57
CA ALA A 71 -7.19 -9.77 -2.59
C ALA A 71 -8.16 -8.72 -2.02
N ALA A 72 -9.10 -9.14 -1.16
CA ALA A 72 -10.04 -8.25 -0.50
C ALA A 72 -9.36 -7.24 0.44
N MET A 73 -8.29 -7.65 1.14
CA MET A 73 -7.46 -6.74 1.94
C MET A 73 -6.72 -5.73 1.07
N LEU A 74 -6.15 -6.17 -0.04
CA LEU A 74 -5.42 -5.28 -0.96
C LEU A 74 -6.33 -4.31 -1.70
N PHE A 75 -7.63 -4.59 -1.79
CA PHE A 75 -8.61 -3.67 -2.35
C PHE A 75 -8.68 -2.33 -1.61
N ALA A 76 -8.36 -2.30 -0.32
CA ALA A 76 -8.29 -1.04 0.43
C ALA A 76 -7.24 -0.06 -0.12
N PHE A 77 -6.17 -0.56 -0.73
CA PHE A 77 -5.18 0.31 -1.38
C PHE A 77 -5.66 0.83 -2.73
N VAL A 78 -6.55 0.10 -3.42
CA VAL A 78 -7.21 0.58 -4.63
C VAL A 78 -8.12 1.76 -4.29
N THR A 79 -8.95 1.62 -3.26
CA THR A 79 -9.83 2.70 -2.81
C THR A 79 -9.03 3.88 -2.28
N MET A 80 -7.93 3.64 -1.55
CA MET A 80 -7.00 4.67 -1.11
C MET A 80 -6.41 5.44 -2.30
N LEU A 81 -5.95 4.76 -3.35
CA LEU A 81 -5.39 5.40 -4.55
C LEU A 81 -6.43 6.25 -5.28
N ILE A 82 -7.64 5.71 -5.47
CA ILE A 82 -8.75 6.43 -6.12
C ILE A 82 -9.11 7.68 -5.30
N ALA A 83 -9.26 7.53 -3.99
CA ALA A 83 -9.55 8.65 -3.09
C ALA A 83 -8.43 9.70 -3.16
N ALA A 84 -7.17 9.28 -3.11
CA ALA A 84 -6.03 10.17 -3.19
C ALA A 84 -6.03 10.99 -4.48
N VAL A 85 -6.20 10.34 -5.63
CA VAL A 85 -6.26 11.04 -6.93
C VAL A 85 -7.44 12.00 -6.99
N PHE A 86 -8.61 11.58 -6.51
CA PHE A 86 -9.83 12.38 -6.51
C PHE A 86 -9.71 13.62 -5.61
N PHE A 87 -9.35 13.43 -4.33
CA PHE A 87 -9.27 14.52 -3.34
C PHE A 87 -8.10 15.47 -3.61
N ILE A 88 -6.95 14.98 -4.10
CA ILE A 88 -5.84 15.86 -4.47
C ILE A 88 -6.23 16.74 -5.67
N LYS A 89 -6.90 16.16 -6.68
CA LYS A 89 -7.43 16.91 -7.82
C LYS A 89 -8.47 17.94 -7.37
N LEU A 90 -9.37 17.56 -6.46
CA LEU A 90 -10.44 18.43 -5.96
C LEU A 90 -9.91 19.60 -5.10
N ILE A 91 -9.00 19.32 -4.18
CA ILE A 91 -8.57 20.29 -3.15
C ILE A 91 -7.40 21.16 -3.65
N HIS A 92 -6.43 20.57 -4.35
CA HIS A 92 -5.20 21.26 -4.77
C HIS A 92 -5.14 21.52 -6.28
N GLY A 93 -6.07 20.98 -7.07
CA GLY A 93 -6.08 21.12 -8.53
C GLY A 93 -4.89 20.48 -9.23
N ARG A 94 -4.10 19.65 -8.52
CA ARG A 94 -2.89 19.03 -9.07
C ARG A 94 -3.26 17.79 -9.87
N SER A 95 -2.67 17.67 -11.06
CA SER A 95 -2.81 16.47 -11.88
C SER A 95 -1.96 15.33 -11.32
N TRP A 96 -2.40 14.08 -11.56
CA TRP A 96 -1.68 12.86 -11.15
C TRP A 96 -0.20 12.88 -11.54
N LYS A 97 0.10 13.44 -12.72
CA LYS A 97 1.46 13.61 -13.24
C LYS A 97 2.30 14.56 -12.40
N GLN A 98 1.75 15.63 -11.81
CA GLN A 98 2.51 16.61 -11.02
C GLN A 98 2.86 16.11 -9.61
N VAL A 99 2.09 15.16 -9.08
CA VAL A 99 2.35 14.53 -7.78
C VAL A 99 3.37 13.38 -7.93
N ILE A 100 3.40 12.73 -9.09
CA ILE A 100 4.34 11.63 -9.39
C ILE A 100 5.66 12.14 -10.00
N ASN A 101 5.64 13.17 -10.87
CA ASN A 101 6.84 13.52 -11.66
C ASN A 101 7.84 14.42 -10.93
N GLY A 102 8.86 13.80 -10.34
CA GLY A 102 10.19 14.39 -10.20
C GLY A 102 11.18 14.01 -11.32
N THR A 103 11.04 12.83 -11.96
CA THR A 103 11.91 12.42 -13.07
C THR A 103 11.21 11.41 -13.98
N ASN A 104 11.09 11.73 -15.27
CA ASN A 104 10.24 11.03 -16.25
C ASN A 104 10.84 9.72 -16.80
N ARG A 105 11.71 9.02 -16.04
CA ARG A 105 12.34 7.76 -16.47
C ARG A 105 12.42 6.74 -15.34
N VAL A 106 11.80 5.57 -15.54
CA VAL A 106 12.02 4.39 -14.70
C VAL A 106 13.46 3.93 -14.90
N ARG A 107 14.29 4.06 -13.85
CA ARG A 107 15.68 3.61 -13.86
C ARG A 107 15.73 2.11 -13.56
N TRP A 108 15.50 1.29 -14.59
CA TRP A 108 15.49 -0.18 -14.50
C TRP A 108 16.73 -0.78 -13.83
N SER A 109 17.91 -0.19 -14.05
CA SER A 109 19.15 -0.62 -13.37
C SER A 109 19.04 -0.57 -11.83
N ARG A 110 18.37 0.45 -11.27
CA ARG A 110 18.16 0.56 -9.82
C ARG A 110 17.10 -0.41 -9.31
N PHE A 111 16.10 -0.69 -10.12
CA PHE A 111 15.07 -1.68 -9.82
C PHE A 111 15.69 -3.07 -9.65
N PHE A 112 16.47 -3.53 -10.65
CA PHE A 112 17.14 -4.83 -10.57
C PHE A 112 18.16 -4.89 -9.43
N PHE A 113 18.93 -3.81 -9.21
CA PHE A 113 19.87 -3.76 -8.08
C PHE A 113 19.17 -3.94 -6.72
N GLY A 114 18.05 -3.22 -6.50
CA GLY A 114 17.25 -3.38 -5.29
C GLY A 114 16.63 -4.77 -5.17
N PHE A 115 16.11 -5.32 -6.27
CA PHE A 115 15.57 -6.68 -6.33
C PHE A 115 16.60 -7.73 -5.94
N PHE A 116 17.83 -7.64 -6.47
CA PHE A 116 18.89 -8.59 -6.14
C PHE A 116 19.35 -8.47 -4.69
N ILE A 117 19.56 -7.24 -4.18
CA ILE A 117 19.95 -7.05 -2.78
C ILE A 117 18.87 -7.63 -1.85
N TRP A 118 17.61 -7.26 -2.07
CA TRP A 118 16.51 -7.72 -1.24
C TRP A 118 16.28 -9.23 -1.35
N GLY A 119 16.42 -9.79 -2.56
CA GLY A 119 16.34 -11.23 -2.80
C GLY A 119 17.43 -12.00 -2.08
N VAL A 120 18.68 -11.51 -2.11
CA VAL A 120 19.81 -12.12 -1.40
C VAL A 120 19.60 -12.07 0.12
N ILE A 121 19.22 -10.91 0.65
CA ILE A 121 18.91 -10.76 2.08
C ILE A 121 17.78 -11.72 2.48
N SER A 122 16.70 -11.77 1.72
CA SER A 122 15.56 -12.67 1.99
C SER A 122 15.97 -14.14 1.96
N LEU A 123 16.83 -14.54 1.01
CA LEU A 123 17.35 -15.90 0.90
C LEU A 123 18.21 -16.27 2.11
N ILE A 124 19.09 -15.35 2.55
CA ILE A 124 19.95 -15.55 3.71
C ILE A 124 19.10 -15.70 4.97
N LEU A 125 18.13 -14.81 5.19
CA LEU A 125 17.22 -14.86 6.33
C LEU A 125 16.40 -16.15 6.33
N PHE A 126 15.91 -16.57 5.17
CA PHE A 126 15.21 -17.84 5.01
C PHE A 126 16.13 -19.04 5.35
N GLY A 127 17.38 -19.04 4.86
CA GLY A 127 18.36 -20.08 5.17
C GLY A 127 18.71 -20.17 6.66
N ILE A 128 18.89 -19.02 7.32
CA ILE A 128 19.10 -18.96 8.78
C ILE A 128 17.87 -19.52 9.51
N SER A 129 16.66 -19.09 9.13
CA SER A 129 15.43 -19.57 9.74
C SER A 129 15.23 -21.07 9.56
N TYR A 130 15.56 -21.59 8.38
CA TYR A 130 15.48 -23.02 8.07
C TYR A 130 16.48 -23.85 8.88
N TYR A 131 17.70 -23.35 9.05
CA TYR A 131 18.72 -24.01 9.86
C TYR A 131 18.36 -24.03 11.35
N MET A 132 17.79 -22.94 11.87
CA MET A 132 17.45 -22.82 13.30
C MET A 132 16.24 -23.67 13.69
N ASN A 133 15.24 -23.80 12.81
CA ASN A 133 14.06 -24.62 13.08
C ASN A 133 13.57 -25.28 11.77
N PRO A 134 14.12 -26.45 11.41
CA PRO A 134 13.73 -27.14 10.18
C PRO A 134 12.28 -27.64 10.22
N ASP A 135 11.77 -27.98 11.41
CA ASP A 135 10.45 -28.63 11.58
C ASP A 135 9.25 -27.68 11.36
N VAL A 136 9.46 -26.36 11.40
CA VAL A 136 8.40 -25.37 11.12
C VAL A 136 8.20 -25.09 9.64
N VAL A 137 9.12 -25.52 8.76
CA VAL A 137 9.03 -25.26 7.33
C VAL A 137 8.33 -26.43 6.63
N GLN A 138 7.00 -26.34 6.52
CA GLN A 138 6.20 -27.30 5.75
C GLN A 138 6.03 -26.83 4.30
N LEU A 139 6.51 -27.63 3.35
CA LEU A 139 6.29 -27.38 1.93
C LEU A 139 4.84 -27.74 1.55
N ARG A 140 3.96 -26.74 1.52
CA ARG A 140 2.55 -26.87 1.09
C ARG A 140 2.36 -26.32 -0.32
N PHE A 141 2.99 -26.96 -1.29
CA PHE A 141 2.87 -26.53 -2.68
C PHE A 141 1.55 -26.99 -3.29
N GLN A 142 0.64 -26.05 -3.53
CA GLN A 142 -0.63 -26.27 -4.22
C GLN A 142 -0.65 -25.43 -5.50
N PRO A 143 -0.40 -26.02 -6.68
CA PRO A 143 -0.17 -25.29 -7.92
C PRO A 143 -1.29 -24.29 -8.25
N LEU A 144 -2.55 -24.71 -8.13
CA LEU A 144 -3.70 -23.88 -8.47
C LEU A 144 -3.81 -22.64 -7.57
N HIS A 145 -3.75 -22.83 -6.25
CA HIS A 145 -3.76 -21.71 -5.30
C HIS A 145 -2.53 -20.80 -5.47
N PHE A 146 -1.37 -21.37 -5.81
CA PHE A 146 -0.16 -20.60 -6.07
C PHE A 146 -0.31 -19.69 -7.29
N PHE A 147 -0.81 -20.20 -8.43
CA PHE A 147 -0.97 -19.38 -9.64
C PHE A 147 -2.02 -18.28 -9.49
N ILE A 148 -3.12 -18.56 -8.77
CA ILE A 148 -4.11 -17.53 -8.44
C ILE A 148 -3.47 -16.44 -7.57
N LEU A 149 -2.75 -16.82 -6.52
CA LEU A 149 -2.04 -15.87 -5.66
C LEU A 149 -1.00 -15.07 -6.44
N LEU A 150 -0.26 -15.71 -7.36
CA LEU A 150 0.74 -15.05 -8.20
C LEU A 150 0.12 -13.94 -9.05
N ILE A 151 -1.02 -14.21 -9.69
CA ILE A 151 -1.75 -13.21 -10.50
C ILE A 151 -2.23 -12.06 -9.61
N ILE A 152 -2.83 -12.37 -8.46
CA ILE A 152 -3.29 -11.36 -7.50
C ILE A 152 -2.11 -10.49 -7.05
N ALA A 153 -1.01 -11.11 -6.64
CA ALA A 153 0.17 -10.41 -6.14
C ALA A 153 0.79 -9.51 -7.23
N LEU A 154 0.91 -10.00 -8.47
CA LEU A 154 1.46 -9.22 -9.58
C LEU A 154 0.63 -7.98 -9.93
N ILE A 155 -0.67 -7.98 -9.64
CA ILE A 155 -1.55 -6.82 -9.90
C ILE A 155 -1.61 -5.91 -8.67
N PHE A 156 -1.95 -6.48 -7.51
CA PHE A 156 -2.28 -5.70 -6.34
C PHE A 156 -1.05 -5.19 -5.58
N ILE A 157 0.07 -5.92 -5.53
CA ILE A 157 1.27 -5.45 -4.82
C ILE A 157 1.88 -4.21 -5.50
N PRO A 158 2.08 -4.19 -6.83
CA PRO A 158 2.54 -2.96 -7.50
C PRO A 158 1.58 -1.80 -7.33
N LEU A 159 0.27 -2.07 -7.33
CA LEU A 159 -0.74 -1.05 -7.10
C LEU A 159 -0.68 -0.49 -5.67
N GLN A 160 -0.56 -1.37 -4.66
CA GLN A 160 -0.36 -0.98 -3.27
C GLN A 160 0.87 -0.10 -3.12
N SER A 161 2.02 -0.56 -3.61
CA SER A 161 3.27 0.21 -3.55
C SER A 161 3.13 1.56 -4.27
N THR A 162 2.41 1.61 -5.39
CA THR A 162 2.12 2.87 -6.09
C THR A 162 1.26 3.82 -5.26
N ALA A 163 0.25 3.30 -4.54
CA ALA A 163 -0.61 4.11 -3.68
C ALA A 163 0.17 4.72 -2.52
N GLU A 164 1.03 3.93 -1.88
CA GLU A 164 1.90 4.36 -0.80
C GLU A 164 2.92 5.40 -1.30
N GLU A 165 3.61 5.12 -2.41
CA GLU A 165 4.56 6.06 -3.01
C GLU A 165 3.88 7.38 -3.39
N PHE A 166 2.69 7.33 -3.98
CA PHE A 166 1.93 8.50 -4.40
C PHE A 166 1.53 9.39 -3.23
N LEU A 167 0.99 8.81 -2.16
CA LEU A 167 0.54 9.55 -0.98
C LEU A 167 1.71 10.03 -0.11
N PHE A 168 2.59 9.13 0.30
CA PHE A 168 3.62 9.45 1.28
C PHE A 168 4.81 10.19 0.66
N ARG A 169 5.35 9.66 -0.44
CA ARG A 169 6.59 10.17 -1.06
C ARG A 169 6.34 11.19 -2.16
N GLY A 170 5.15 11.18 -2.76
CA GLY A 170 4.68 12.25 -3.63
C GLY A 170 4.06 13.38 -2.82
N TYR A 171 2.82 13.18 -2.38
CA TYR A 171 1.98 14.25 -1.87
C TYR A 171 2.42 14.83 -0.52
N ILE A 172 2.62 13.99 0.51
CA ILE A 172 3.02 14.46 1.85
C ILE A 172 4.44 15.02 1.81
N ALA A 173 5.39 14.31 1.19
CA ALA A 173 6.78 14.77 1.12
C ALA A 173 6.89 16.13 0.42
N GLN A 174 6.13 16.39 -0.66
CA GLN A 174 6.05 17.72 -1.28
C GLN A 174 5.49 18.77 -0.32
N GLY A 175 4.42 18.45 0.42
CA GLY A 175 3.80 19.36 1.39
C GLY A 175 4.76 19.75 2.53
N ILE A 176 5.50 18.77 3.06
CA ILE A 176 6.48 18.98 4.13
C ILE A 176 7.71 19.70 3.61
N ALA A 177 8.24 19.33 2.44
CA ALA A 177 9.38 20.01 1.83
C ALA A 177 9.08 21.49 1.56
N SER A 178 7.86 21.82 1.12
CA SER A 178 7.42 23.20 0.91
C SER A 178 7.37 24.01 2.20
N TRP A 179 7.11 23.39 3.34
CA TRP A 179 6.96 24.07 4.62
C TRP A 179 8.29 24.18 5.38
N THR A 180 9.01 23.07 5.52
CA THR A 180 10.23 22.99 6.31
C THR A 180 11.47 23.42 5.53
N LYS A 181 11.36 23.60 4.20
CA LYS A 181 12.47 23.91 3.26
C LYS A 181 13.68 22.97 3.40
N SER A 182 13.50 21.81 4.02
CA SER A 182 14.54 20.85 4.34
C SER A 182 14.17 19.47 3.82
N ARG A 183 15.11 18.85 3.10
CA ARG A 183 14.94 17.53 2.48
C ARG A 183 14.89 16.40 3.51
N TRP A 184 15.51 16.59 4.68
CA TRP A 184 15.55 15.60 5.75
C TRP A 184 14.18 15.39 6.39
N TRP A 185 13.48 16.49 6.70
CA TRP A 185 12.14 16.44 7.30
C TRP A 185 11.09 15.87 6.34
N ALA A 186 11.24 16.13 5.04
CA ALA A 186 10.41 15.53 4.00
C ALA A 186 10.58 14.01 3.86
N LEU A 187 11.66 13.43 4.41
CA LEU A 187 11.88 11.98 4.44
C LEU A 187 11.46 11.36 5.77
N ILE A 188 11.85 11.97 6.89
CA ILE A 188 11.63 11.41 8.23
C ILE A 188 10.12 11.35 8.56
N ILE A 189 9.39 12.44 8.34
CA ILE A 189 7.99 12.52 8.78
C ILE A 189 7.09 11.52 8.02
N PRO A 190 7.14 11.42 6.67
CA PRO A 190 6.35 10.39 5.99
C PRO A 190 6.77 8.98 6.38
N SER A 191 8.05 8.74 6.70
CA SER A 191 8.53 7.41 7.11
C SER A 191 7.99 7.02 8.49
N VAL A 192 7.94 7.97 9.45
CA VAL A 192 7.36 7.73 10.78
C VAL A 192 5.84 7.54 10.69
N LEU A 193 5.15 8.37 9.91
CA LEU A 193 3.70 8.22 9.68
C LEU A 193 3.34 6.92 8.94
N PHE A 194 4.27 6.38 8.15
CA PHE A 194 4.09 5.10 7.48
C PHE A 194 4.32 3.90 8.42
N GLY A 195 5.21 4.06 9.41
CA GLY A 195 5.57 2.99 10.35
C GLY A 195 4.70 2.92 11.62
N LEU A 196 3.93 3.97 11.91
CA LEU A 196 2.96 4.04 13.02
C LEU A 196 1.59 3.53 12.57
#